data_AF-A0A7J7Z7U4-F1
#
_entry.id   AF-A0A7J7Z7U4-F1
#
_cell.length_a   1.000
_cell.length_b   1.000
_cell.length_c   1.000
_cell.angle_alpha   90.00
_cell.angle_beta   90.00
_cell.angle_gamma   90.00
#
_symmetry.space_group_name_H-M   'P 1'
#
loop_
_entity.id
_entity.type
_entity.pdbx_description
1 polymer ?
#
loop_
_entity_poly.entity_id
_entity_poly.type
_entity_poly.pdbx_seq_one_letter_code
_entity_poly.pdbx_strand_id
1 'polypeptide(L)'
;MQVNMENQQVQQVEVEATVKPELTAALRDIRAQYESIAAKNMQEAEEWYKSKYADLSDAANRNHEALRQAKQEMNESRRQIQSLTCEVDGLRGTNEALLRQLRELEEQFALEAGGYQAGNARLEEELRQLKEEMARHLREYQELLNVKMALDIEIATYRKLLEGEESRISVPVHSFASLNIRTTVPEVEPPQDSHSRKMVLIKTIETRNGEVVTESHKEQRSELDKSSTHSY
;
A
#
# COMPACT_ATOMS: atom_id res chain seq x y z
N MET A 1 -2.96 -44.31 139.54
CA MET A 1 -2.86 -43.04 138.77
C MET A 1 -1.73 -43.05 137.72
N GLN A 2 -0.73 -43.94 137.79
CA GLN A 2 0.41 -43.93 136.86
C GLN A 2 0.09 -44.47 135.45
N VAL A 3 -0.81 -45.45 135.35
CA VAL A 3 -1.16 -46.14 134.08
C VAL A 3 -1.98 -45.27 133.11
N ASN A 4 -2.62 -44.20 133.59
CA ASN A 4 -3.41 -43.29 132.73
C ASN A 4 -2.57 -42.22 132.02
N MET A 5 -1.38 -41.86 132.54
CA MET A 5 -0.49 -40.89 131.88
C MET A 5 0.32 -41.54 130.77
N GLU A 6 0.78 -42.78 130.95
CA GLU A 6 1.49 -43.53 129.91
C GLU A 6 0.58 -43.82 128.70
N ASN A 7 -0.68 -44.19 128.90
CA ASN A 7 -1.60 -44.40 127.78
C ASN A 7 -1.95 -43.11 127.00
N GLN A 8 -1.93 -41.94 127.64
CA GLN A 8 -2.20 -40.67 126.97
C GLN A 8 -0.97 -40.13 126.23
N GLN A 9 0.24 -40.39 126.73
CA GLN A 9 1.50 -40.10 126.02
C GLN A 9 1.75 -41.08 124.87
N VAL A 10 1.43 -42.37 125.02
CA VAL A 10 1.56 -43.36 123.93
C VAL A 10 0.57 -43.05 122.81
N GLN A 11 -0.69 -42.67 123.11
CA GLN A 11 -1.63 -42.22 122.07
C GLN A 11 -1.21 -40.91 121.39
N GLN A 12 -0.64 -39.94 122.10
CA GLN A 12 -0.16 -38.71 121.47
C GLN A 12 1.10 -38.96 120.61
N VAL A 13 2.04 -39.79 121.07
CA VAL A 13 3.27 -40.13 120.34
C VAL A 13 2.97 -41.06 119.15
N GLU A 14 2.01 -41.97 119.27
CA GLU A 14 1.57 -42.85 118.17
C GLU A 14 0.83 -42.04 117.10
N VAL A 15 -0.07 -41.12 117.47
CA VAL A 15 -0.72 -40.20 116.54
C VAL A 15 0.28 -39.23 115.90
N GLU A 16 1.27 -38.73 116.64
CA GLU A 16 2.30 -37.83 116.11
C GLU A 16 3.32 -38.57 115.21
N ALA A 17 3.58 -39.85 115.48
CA ALA A 17 4.43 -40.72 114.67
C ALA A 17 3.74 -41.30 113.43
N THR A 18 2.40 -41.38 113.39
CA THR A 18 1.63 -41.72 112.18
C THR A 18 1.39 -40.52 111.26
N VAL A 19 1.26 -39.31 111.80
CA VAL A 19 1.04 -38.08 111.02
C VAL A 19 2.31 -37.60 110.28
N LYS A 20 3.50 -37.80 110.84
CA LYS A 20 4.80 -37.46 110.21
C LYS A 20 5.10 -38.23 108.89
N PRO A 21 4.92 -39.56 108.80
CA PRO A 21 5.12 -40.31 107.57
C PRO A 21 4.01 -40.03 106.53
N GLU A 22 2.77 -39.79 106.95
CA GLU A 22 1.68 -39.37 106.04
C GLU A 22 1.95 -38.01 105.39
N LEU A 23 2.38 -37.02 106.17
CA LEU A 23 2.74 -35.69 105.64
C LEU A 23 3.90 -35.76 104.65
N THR A 24 4.88 -36.62 104.94
CA THR A 24 6.05 -36.83 104.06
C THR A 24 5.64 -37.51 102.75
N ALA A 25 4.68 -38.44 102.78
CA ALA A 25 4.12 -39.05 101.58
C ALA A 25 3.31 -38.04 100.75
N ALA A 26 2.46 -37.24 101.40
CA ALA A 26 1.69 -36.18 100.73
C ALA A 26 2.58 -35.12 100.06
N LEU A 27 3.67 -34.69 100.71
CA LEU A 27 4.65 -33.77 100.11
C LEU A 27 5.38 -34.40 98.91
N ARG A 28 5.64 -35.71 98.94
CA ARG A 28 6.28 -36.44 97.85
C ARG A 28 5.34 -36.56 96.64
N ASP A 29 4.05 -36.80 96.87
CA ASP A 29 3.02 -36.81 95.84
C ASP A 29 2.78 -35.42 95.23
N ILE A 30 2.71 -34.37 96.06
CA ILE A 30 2.62 -32.98 95.58
C ILE A 30 3.83 -32.66 94.68
N ARG A 31 5.04 -33.06 95.09
CA ARG A 31 6.24 -32.88 94.28
C ARG A 31 6.16 -33.63 92.96
N ALA A 32 5.74 -34.90 92.96
CA ALA A 32 5.59 -35.70 91.75
C ALA A 32 4.55 -35.10 90.79
N GLN A 33 3.43 -34.57 91.31
CA GLN A 33 2.44 -33.85 90.50
C GLN A 33 3.03 -32.56 89.90
N TYR A 34 3.76 -31.77 90.68
CA TYR A 34 4.43 -30.57 90.16
C TYR A 34 5.47 -30.89 89.09
N GLU A 35 6.29 -31.92 89.31
CA GLU A 35 7.27 -32.37 88.31
C GLU A 35 6.57 -32.86 87.03
N SER A 36 5.45 -33.56 87.13
CA SER A 36 4.64 -33.96 85.98
C SER A 36 4.01 -32.77 85.23
N ILE A 37 3.48 -31.78 85.96
CA ILE A 37 2.91 -30.57 85.38
C ILE A 37 4.01 -29.74 84.69
N ALA A 38 5.17 -29.58 85.32
CA ALA A 38 6.30 -28.88 84.73
C ALA A 38 6.81 -29.58 83.46
N ALA A 39 6.90 -30.91 83.48
CA ALA A 39 7.29 -31.70 82.31
C ALA A 39 6.27 -31.55 81.16
N LYS A 40 4.96 -31.63 81.45
CA LYS A 40 3.91 -31.40 80.46
C LYS A 40 3.96 -29.99 79.89
N ASN A 41 4.07 -28.98 80.75
CA ASN A 41 4.14 -27.59 80.30
C ASN A 41 5.37 -27.35 79.40
N MET A 42 6.51 -27.97 79.73
CA MET A 42 7.72 -27.88 78.92
C MET A 42 7.54 -28.55 77.55
N GLN A 43 6.91 -29.73 77.50
CA GLN A 43 6.60 -30.41 76.24
C GLN A 43 5.61 -29.60 75.39
N GLU A 44 4.52 -29.11 75.98
CA GLU A 44 3.52 -28.28 75.29
C GLU A 44 4.15 -27.00 74.74
N ALA A 45 5.04 -26.34 75.51
CA ALA A 45 5.78 -25.18 75.04
C ALA A 45 6.71 -25.55 73.86
N GLU A 46 7.45 -26.66 73.94
CA GLU A 46 8.32 -27.11 72.86
C GLU A 46 7.54 -27.42 71.57
N GLU A 47 6.43 -28.13 71.68
CA GLU A 47 5.54 -28.43 70.56
C GLU A 47 4.94 -27.15 69.96
N TRP A 48 4.50 -26.21 70.81
CA TRP A 48 4.00 -24.91 70.37
C TRP A 48 5.07 -24.11 69.63
N TYR A 49 6.29 -24.04 70.15
CA TYR A 49 7.42 -23.36 69.49
C TYR A 49 7.80 -24.04 68.18
N LYS A 50 7.84 -25.38 68.12
CA LYS A 50 8.11 -26.13 66.89
C LYS A 50 7.05 -25.84 65.83
N SER A 51 5.77 -25.88 66.19
CA SER A 51 4.68 -25.55 65.28
C SER A 51 4.78 -24.10 64.79
N LYS A 52 5.05 -23.15 65.68
CA LYS A 52 5.15 -21.73 65.31
C LYS A 52 6.35 -21.46 64.40
N TYR A 53 7.47 -22.12 64.67
CA TYR A 53 8.65 -22.07 63.82
C TYR A 53 8.39 -22.67 62.44
N ALA A 54 7.72 -23.83 62.38
CA ALA A 54 7.33 -24.46 61.13
C ALA A 54 6.43 -23.53 60.30
N ASP A 55 5.39 -22.94 60.90
CA ASP A 55 4.51 -21.99 60.23
C ASP A 55 5.26 -20.78 59.65
N LEU A 56 6.18 -20.20 60.43
CA LEU A 56 6.99 -19.06 60.02
C LEU A 56 7.95 -19.42 58.89
N SER A 57 8.60 -20.58 58.99
CA SER A 57 9.50 -21.10 57.95
C SER A 57 8.74 -21.35 56.64
N ASP A 58 7.57 -21.98 56.73
CA ASP A 58 6.68 -22.21 55.61
C ASP A 58 6.20 -20.91 54.95
N ALA A 59 5.78 -19.92 55.75
CA ALA A 59 5.38 -18.62 55.25
C ALA A 59 6.55 -17.88 54.57
N ALA A 60 7.76 -17.94 55.14
CA ALA A 60 8.95 -17.37 54.55
C ALA A 60 9.31 -18.04 53.21
N ASN A 61 9.21 -19.37 53.12
CA ASN A 61 9.45 -20.13 51.89
C ASN A 61 8.43 -19.77 50.80
N ARG A 62 7.14 -19.66 51.14
CA ARG A 62 6.09 -19.23 50.19
C ARG A 62 6.33 -17.81 49.68
N ASN A 63 6.71 -16.89 50.57
CA ASN A 63 7.03 -15.51 50.18
C ASN A 63 8.25 -15.47 49.26
N HIS A 64 9.30 -16.24 49.57
CA HIS A 64 10.50 -16.34 48.73
C HIS A 64 10.16 -16.85 47.33
N GLU A 65 9.34 -17.91 47.22
CA GLU A 65 8.93 -18.45 45.94
C GLU A 65 8.05 -17.47 45.15
N ALA A 66 7.11 -16.78 45.80
CA ALA A 66 6.31 -15.73 45.17
C ALA A 66 7.19 -14.58 44.64
N LEU A 67 8.20 -14.15 45.41
CA LEU A 67 9.16 -13.14 44.97
C LEU A 67 10.00 -13.63 43.77
N ARG A 68 10.39 -14.91 43.78
CA ARG A 68 11.13 -15.54 42.68
C ARG A 68 10.29 -15.55 41.39
N GLN A 69 9.02 -15.93 41.50
CA GLN A 69 8.07 -15.94 40.39
C GLN A 69 7.83 -14.53 39.85
N ALA A 70 7.55 -13.55 40.71
CA ALA A 70 7.37 -12.15 40.29
C ALA A 70 8.62 -11.59 39.57
N LYS A 71 9.83 -11.94 40.04
CA LYS A 71 11.09 -11.57 39.35
C LYS A 71 11.21 -12.24 37.98
N GLN A 72 10.78 -13.49 37.85
CA GLN A 72 10.81 -14.21 36.57
C GLN A 72 9.84 -13.57 35.56
N GLU A 73 8.60 -13.27 35.98
CA GLU A 73 7.59 -12.60 35.18
C GLU A 73 8.01 -11.18 34.75
N MET A 74 8.63 -10.42 35.66
CA MET A 74 9.20 -9.11 35.34
C MET A 74 10.28 -9.21 34.25
N ASN A 75 11.17 -10.20 34.37
CA ASN A 75 12.23 -10.41 33.37
C ASN A 75 11.66 -10.83 32.01
N GLU A 76 10.62 -11.67 32.00
CA GLU A 76 9.95 -12.08 30.77
C GLU A 76 9.24 -10.90 30.10
N SER A 77 8.48 -10.11 30.87
CA SER A 77 7.85 -8.87 30.39
C SER A 77 8.90 -7.92 29.80
N ARG A 78 10.06 -7.78 30.45
CA ARG A 78 11.15 -6.94 29.94
C ARG A 78 11.70 -7.46 28.60
N ARG A 79 11.85 -8.78 28.44
CA ARG A 79 12.27 -9.38 27.16
C ARG A 79 11.24 -9.16 26.06
N GLN A 80 9.96 -9.31 26.37
CA GLN A 80 8.88 -9.04 25.41
C GLN A 80 8.88 -7.59 24.95
N ILE A 81 9.03 -6.63 25.87
CA ILE A 81 9.15 -5.21 25.52
C ILE A 81 10.32 -4.99 24.57
N GLN A 82 11.49 -5.54 24.86
CA GLN A 82 12.66 -5.42 23.98
C GLN A 82 12.40 -6.03 22.60
N SER A 83 11.83 -7.23 22.53
CA SER A 83 11.49 -7.90 21.27
C SER A 83 10.54 -7.05 20.42
N LEU A 84 9.45 -6.57 21.02
CA LEU A 84 8.46 -5.72 20.34
C LEU A 84 9.05 -4.38 19.92
N THR A 85 9.97 -3.82 20.70
CA THR A 85 10.66 -2.57 20.35
C THR A 85 11.52 -2.77 19.11
N CYS A 86 12.31 -3.86 19.05
CA CYS A 86 13.09 -4.21 17.87
C CYS A 86 12.22 -4.48 16.64
N GLU A 87 11.06 -5.13 16.82
CA GLU A 87 10.10 -5.37 15.73
C GLU A 87 9.54 -4.05 15.19
N VAL A 88 9.13 -3.13 16.07
CA VAL A 88 8.64 -1.80 15.69
C VAL A 88 9.71 -1.01 14.94
N ASP A 89 10.95 -1.03 15.42
CA ASP A 89 12.05 -0.32 14.76
C ASP A 89 12.39 -0.94 13.40
N GLY A 90 12.36 -2.27 13.29
CA GLY A 90 12.48 -2.98 12.02
C GLY A 90 11.40 -2.60 11.02
N LEU A 91 10.13 -2.62 11.45
CA LEU A 91 8.98 -2.23 10.62
C LEU A 91 9.08 -0.76 10.18
N ARG A 92 9.48 0.15 11.07
CA ARG A 92 9.74 1.56 10.73
C ARG A 92 10.79 1.68 9.65
N GLY A 93 11.93 0.98 9.78
CA GLY A 93 12.98 0.97 8.77
C GLY A 93 12.49 0.44 7.41
N THR A 94 11.69 -0.62 7.40
CA THR A 94 11.11 -1.13 6.14
C THR A 94 10.13 -0.14 5.52
N ASN A 95 9.32 0.56 6.33
CA ASN A 95 8.38 1.56 5.84
C ASN A 95 9.10 2.75 5.22
N GLU A 96 10.14 3.28 5.88
CA GLU A 96 10.98 4.35 5.35
C GLU A 96 11.64 3.95 4.01
N ALA A 97 12.15 2.72 3.91
CA ALA A 97 12.72 2.20 2.68
C ALA A 97 11.69 2.14 1.54
N LEU A 98 10.48 1.65 1.82
CA LEU A 98 9.39 1.57 0.84
C LEU A 98 8.93 2.98 0.40
N LEU A 99 8.80 3.93 1.32
CA LEU A 99 8.46 5.32 1.00
C LEU A 99 9.53 5.97 0.12
N ARG A 100 10.80 5.68 0.39
CA ARG A 100 11.92 6.16 -0.44
C ARG A 100 11.86 5.56 -1.85
N GLN A 101 11.62 4.25 -1.97
CA GLN A 101 11.45 3.60 -3.27
C GLN A 101 10.25 4.14 -4.05
N LEU A 102 9.13 4.41 -3.38
CA LEU A 102 7.95 4.99 -4.01
C LEU A 102 8.28 6.36 -4.62
N ARG A 103 8.95 7.24 -3.87
CA ARG A 103 9.36 8.57 -4.37
C ARG A 103 10.30 8.46 -5.56
N GLU A 104 11.27 7.56 -5.51
CA GLU A 104 12.19 7.33 -6.63
C GLU A 104 11.46 6.86 -7.89
N LEU A 105 10.46 5.98 -7.75
CA LEU A 105 9.62 5.55 -8.86
C LEU A 105 8.76 6.69 -9.39
N GLU A 106 8.14 7.48 -8.52
CA GLU A 106 7.35 8.66 -8.92
C GLU A 106 8.20 9.67 -9.71
N GLU A 107 9.42 9.95 -9.25
CA GLU A 107 10.37 10.83 -9.95
C GLU A 107 10.77 10.25 -11.32
N GLN A 108 11.08 8.94 -11.39
CA GLN A 108 11.41 8.27 -12.65
C GLN A 108 10.25 8.35 -13.65
N PHE A 109 9.02 8.04 -13.21
CA PHE A 109 7.85 8.13 -14.07
C PHE A 109 7.55 9.56 -14.52
N ALA A 110 7.75 10.55 -13.65
CA ALA A 110 7.59 11.96 -14.01
C ALA A 110 8.61 12.37 -15.09
N LEU A 111 9.86 11.91 -14.98
CA LEU A 111 10.89 12.15 -15.99
C LEU A 111 10.57 11.47 -17.32
N GLU A 112 10.15 10.20 -17.29
CA GLU A 112 9.76 9.47 -18.50
C GLU A 112 8.56 10.12 -19.20
N ALA A 113 7.52 10.46 -18.43
CA ALA A 113 6.35 11.17 -18.95
C ALA A 113 6.74 12.52 -19.57
N GLY A 114 7.62 13.28 -18.91
CA GLY A 114 8.18 14.51 -19.47
C GLY A 114 8.94 14.28 -20.78
N GLY A 115 9.71 13.19 -20.87
CA GLY A 115 10.41 12.79 -22.09
C GLY A 115 9.46 12.46 -23.24
N TYR A 116 8.39 11.70 -22.98
CA TYR A 116 7.36 11.40 -23.99
C TYR A 116 6.63 12.66 -24.46
N GLN A 117 6.27 13.57 -23.54
CA GLN A 117 5.62 14.84 -23.89
C GLN A 117 6.53 15.72 -24.75
N ALA A 118 7.81 15.83 -24.40
CA ALA A 118 8.79 16.56 -25.21
C ALA A 118 8.97 15.93 -26.59
N GLY A 119 9.03 14.60 -26.67
CA GLY A 119 9.08 13.87 -27.94
C GLY A 119 7.85 14.11 -28.82
N ASN A 120 6.66 14.07 -28.22
CA ASN A 120 5.41 14.34 -28.93
C ASN A 120 5.37 15.78 -29.46
N ALA A 121 5.72 16.77 -28.64
CA ALA A 121 5.79 18.17 -29.06
C ALA A 121 6.77 18.39 -30.22
N ARG A 122 7.92 17.69 -30.20
CA ARG A 122 8.90 17.75 -31.29
C ARG A 122 8.32 17.18 -32.60
N LEU A 123 7.66 16.03 -32.53
CA LEU A 123 7.04 15.39 -33.70
C LEU A 123 5.87 16.21 -34.26
N GLU A 124 5.06 16.83 -33.40
CA GLU A 124 3.98 17.74 -33.81
C GLU A 124 4.53 18.95 -34.56
N GLU A 125 5.64 19.50 -34.08
CA GLU A 125 6.33 20.62 -34.72
C GLU A 125 6.97 20.23 -36.07
N GLU A 126 7.67 19.10 -36.14
CA GLU A 126 8.20 18.56 -37.40
C GLU A 126 7.06 18.31 -38.42
N LEU A 127 5.92 17.77 -37.98
CA LEU A 127 4.75 17.55 -38.82
C LEU A 127 4.15 18.87 -39.33
N ARG A 128 4.09 19.90 -38.47
CA ARG A 128 3.61 21.23 -38.85
C ARG A 128 4.50 21.85 -39.92
N GLN A 129 5.83 21.82 -39.71
CA GLN A 129 6.81 22.32 -40.68
C GLN A 129 6.67 21.61 -42.03
N LEU A 130 6.59 20.28 -42.04
CA LEU A 130 6.45 19.51 -43.28
C LEU A 130 5.14 19.83 -44.03
N LYS A 131 4.04 20.07 -43.30
CA LYS A 131 2.77 20.51 -43.91
C LYS A 131 2.90 21.89 -44.57
N GLU A 132 3.61 22.82 -43.94
CA GLU A 132 3.87 24.15 -44.50
C GLU A 132 4.75 24.07 -45.76
N GLU A 133 5.79 23.24 -45.74
CA GLU A 133 6.63 22.96 -46.91
C GLU A 133 5.83 22.34 -48.05
N MET A 134 4.96 21.37 -47.75
CA MET A 134 4.07 20.75 -48.74
C MET A 134 3.13 21.79 -49.37
N ALA A 135 2.53 22.66 -48.56
CA ALA A 135 1.66 23.73 -49.06
C ALA A 135 2.42 24.77 -49.91
N ARG A 136 3.68 25.03 -49.59
CA ARG A 136 4.57 25.86 -50.43
C ARG A 136 4.83 25.18 -51.78
N HIS A 137 5.21 23.91 -51.78
CA HIS A 137 5.47 23.16 -53.01
C HIS A 137 4.23 23.04 -53.92
N LEU A 138 3.03 22.88 -53.36
CA LEU A 138 1.80 22.91 -54.15
C LEU A 138 1.61 24.24 -54.87
N ARG A 139 1.90 25.37 -54.21
CA ARG A 139 1.81 26.70 -54.83
C ARG A 139 2.83 26.87 -55.96
N GLU A 140 4.09 26.52 -55.69
CA GLU A 140 5.16 26.57 -56.70
C GLU A 140 4.83 25.68 -57.91
N TYR A 141 4.26 24.49 -57.68
CA TYR A 141 3.83 23.60 -58.75
C TYR A 141 2.70 24.20 -59.59
N GLN A 142 1.70 24.81 -58.95
CA GLN A 142 0.60 25.47 -59.66
C GLN A 142 1.08 26.65 -60.50
N GLU A 143 2.01 27.46 -59.96
CA GLU A 143 2.64 28.55 -60.70
C GLU A 143 3.39 28.05 -61.94
N LEU A 144 4.18 26.98 -61.79
CA LEU A 144 4.89 26.36 -62.91
C LEU A 144 3.92 25.77 -63.95
N LEU A 145 2.83 25.14 -63.50
CA LEU A 145 1.79 24.63 -64.38
C LEU A 145 1.14 25.76 -65.20
N ASN A 146 0.86 26.90 -64.57
CA ASN A 146 0.32 28.08 -65.26
C ASN A 146 1.28 28.58 -66.36
N VAL A 147 2.58 28.64 -66.08
CA VAL A 147 3.61 28.98 -67.08
C VAL A 147 3.62 27.97 -68.22
N LYS A 148 3.55 26.67 -67.91
CA LYS A 148 3.50 25.61 -68.93
C LYS A 148 2.27 25.77 -69.84
N MET A 149 1.10 26.06 -69.28
CA MET A 149 -0.12 26.29 -70.06
C MET A 149 0.00 27.52 -70.97
N ALA A 150 0.60 28.61 -70.48
CA ALA A 150 0.86 29.79 -71.31
C ALA A 150 1.78 29.44 -72.49
N LEU A 151 2.85 28.69 -72.25
CA LEU A 151 3.75 28.21 -73.31
C LEU A 151 3.05 27.28 -74.32
N ASP A 152 2.15 26.40 -73.89
CA ASP A 152 1.37 25.57 -74.82
C ASP A 152 0.51 26.42 -75.76
N ILE A 153 -0.12 27.49 -75.23
CA ILE A 153 -0.92 28.44 -76.01
C ILE A 153 -0.01 29.18 -77.00
N GLU A 154 1.16 29.65 -76.56
CA GLU A 154 2.15 30.28 -77.44
C GLU A 154 2.57 29.34 -78.57
N ILE A 155 2.92 28.08 -78.27
CA ILE A 155 3.29 27.08 -79.28
C ILE A 155 2.14 26.84 -80.28
N ALA A 156 0.91 26.72 -79.79
CA ALA A 156 -0.26 26.54 -80.65
C ALA A 156 -0.50 27.74 -81.58
N THR A 157 -0.31 28.95 -81.09
CA THR A 157 -0.43 30.17 -81.92
C THR A 157 0.71 30.27 -82.95
N TYR A 158 1.96 29.97 -82.57
CA TYR A 158 3.09 29.90 -83.50
C TYR A 158 2.86 28.87 -84.60
N ARG A 159 2.37 27.66 -84.27
CA ARG A 159 2.02 26.63 -85.27
C ARG A 159 0.98 27.14 -86.27
N LYS A 160 -0.11 27.77 -85.78
CA LYS A 160 -1.17 28.32 -86.64
C LYS A 160 -0.68 29.42 -87.58
N LEU A 161 0.24 30.29 -87.11
CA LEU A 161 0.85 31.32 -87.95
C LEU A 161 1.73 30.70 -89.06
N LEU A 162 2.51 29.67 -88.73
CA LEU A 162 3.34 28.96 -89.70
C LEU A 162 2.50 28.22 -90.75
N GLU A 163 1.43 27.54 -90.37
CA GLU A 163 0.47 26.92 -91.30
C GLU A 163 -0.14 27.94 -92.29
N GLY A 164 -0.40 29.17 -91.81
CA GLY A 164 -0.88 30.28 -92.64
C GLY A 164 0.16 30.78 -93.66
N GLU A 165 1.44 30.85 -93.26
CA GLU A 165 2.54 31.22 -94.17
C GLU A 165 2.84 30.12 -95.20
N GLU A 166 2.80 28.84 -94.81
CA GLU A 166 2.92 27.72 -95.73
C GLU A 166 1.79 27.72 -96.77
N SER A 167 0.57 28.09 -96.38
CA SER A 167 -0.56 28.27 -97.30
C SER A 167 -0.35 29.42 -98.31
N ARG A 168 0.41 30.46 -97.94
CA ARG A 168 0.77 31.57 -98.85
C ARG A 168 1.92 31.21 -99.79
N ILE A 169 2.87 30.39 -99.33
CA ILE A 169 4.03 29.95 -100.11
C ILE A 169 3.68 28.75 -101.02
N SER A 170 2.73 27.90 -100.61
CA SER A 170 2.18 26.75 -101.36
C SER A 170 1.14 27.14 -102.42
N VAL A 171 1.20 28.35 -102.96
CA VAL A 171 0.48 28.66 -104.21
C VAL A 171 1.40 28.35 -105.38
N PRO A 172 1.19 27.22 -106.07
CA PRO A 172 0.87 27.26 -107.48
C PRO A 172 -0.62 27.55 -107.58
N VAL A 173 -0.95 28.44 -108.52
CA VAL A 173 -2.28 28.95 -108.79
C VAL A 173 -3.40 27.90 -108.60
N HIS A 174 -4.49 28.32 -107.93
CA HIS A 174 -5.90 27.92 -108.11
C HIS A 174 -6.64 27.33 -106.89
N SER A 175 -7.73 28.05 -106.59
CA SER A 175 -9.06 27.58 -106.15
C SER A 175 -9.38 27.52 -104.65
N PHE A 176 -10.16 28.54 -104.27
CA PHE A 176 -11.06 28.65 -103.14
C PHE A 176 -12.07 27.50 -103.07
N ALA A 177 -12.27 26.92 -101.88
CA ALA A 177 -13.60 26.56 -101.39
C ALA A 177 -13.59 26.39 -99.86
N SER A 178 -14.47 27.17 -99.25
CA SER A 178 -14.77 27.32 -97.82
C SER A 178 -15.15 26.01 -97.14
N LEU A 179 -14.60 25.76 -95.94
CA LEU A 179 -15.07 24.70 -95.04
C LEU A 179 -15.59 25.32 -93.74
N ASN A 180 -16.90 25.18 -93.55
CA ASN A 180 -17.65 25.55 -92.35
C ASN A 180 -17.17 24.74 -91.14
N ILE A 181 -16.78 25.43 -90.07
CA ILE A 181 -16.55 24.81 -88.76
C ILE A 181 -17.85 24.94 -87.95
N ARG A 182 -18.49 23.80 -87.66
CA ARG A 182 -19.67 23.69 -86.80
C ARG A 182 -19.22 23.03 -85.50
N THR A 183 -18.97 23.83 -84.48
CA THR A 183 -18.54 23.40 -83.16
C THR A 183 -19.75 23.05 -82.30
N THR A 184 -19.85 21.82 -81.80
CA THR A 184 -20.87 21.39 -80.85
C THR A 184 -20.23 20.67 -79.66
N VAL A 185 -20.42 21.26 -78.46
CA VAL A 185 -20.63 20.61 -77.13
C VAL A 185 -19.35 20.00 -76.48
N PRO A 186 -19.15 19.93 -75.12
CA PRO A 186 -20.10 20.08 -74.00
C PRO A 186 -19.73 21.05 -72.86
N GLU A 187 -20.78 21.33 -72.08
CA GLU A 187 -20.83 21.85 -70.72
C GLU A 187 -20.15 20.89 -69.72
N VAL A 188 -19.30 21.44 -68.85
CA VAL A 188 -18.60 20.70 -67.79
C VAL A 188 -19.26 21.07 -66.45
N GLU A 189 -20.00 20.13 -65.86
CA GLU A 189 -20.41 20.22 -64.46
C GLU A 189 -19.19 20.12 -63.53
N PRO A 190 -19.19 20.81 -62.37
CA PRO A 190 -18.11 20.71 -61.39
C PRO A 190 -18.17 19.37 -60.61
N PRO A 191 -17.02 18.89 -60.09
CA PRO A 191 -16.94 17.62 -59.38
C PRO A 191 -17.66 17.68 -58.02
N GLN A 192 -18.52 16.69 -57.76
CA GLN A 192 -19.14 16.49 -56.45
C GLN A 192 -18.13 15.97 -55.43
N ASP A 193 -18.03 16.66 -54.28
CA ASP A 193 -17.25 16.24 -53.13
C ASP A 193 -17.76 14.91 -52.56
N SER A 194 -16.91 13.89 -52.66
CA SER A 194 -17.14 12.57 -52.10
C SER A 194 -16.69 12.54 -50.64
N HIS A 195 -17.54 13.00 -49.71
CA HIS A 195 -17.27 12.87 -48.27
C HIS A 195 -17.25 11.39 -47.86
N SER A 196 -16.05 10.80 -47.78
CA SER A 196 -15.86 9.48 -47.18
C SER A 196 -16.15 9.54 -45.68
N ARG A 197 -17.34 9.08 -45.27
CA ARG A 197 -17.73 8.95 -43.86
C ARG A 197 -16.87 7.87 -43.20
N LYS A 198 -16.06 8.26 -42.20
CA LYS A 198 -15.26 7.34 -41.39
C LYS A 198 -16.04 6.88 -40.16
N MET A 199 -16.11 5.56 -39.96
CA MET A 199 -16.66 4.92 -38.76
C MET A 199 -15.56 4.78 -37.71
N VAL A 200 -15.90 4.99 -36.42
CA VAL A 200 -14.96 4.78 -35.31
C VAL A 200 -15.49 3.67 -34.41
N LEU A 201 -14.62 2.71 -34.09
CA LEU A 201 -14.90 1.61 -33.17
C LEU A 201 -14.23 1.92 -31.82
N ILE A 202 -15.04 2.06 -30.78
CA ILE A 202 -14.54 2.32 -29.42
C ILE A 202 -14.59 0.99 -28.65
N LYS A 203 -13.42 0.57 -28.16
CA LYS A 203 -13.24 -0.61 -27.31
C LYS A 203 -12.95 -0.15 -25.89
N THR A 204 -13.82 -0.53 -24.95
CA THR A 204 -13.63 -0.24 -23.53
C THR A 204 -13.27 -1.53 -22.81
N ILE A 205 -12.12 -1.51 -22.13
CA ILE A 205 -11.56 -2.65 -21.38
C ILE A 205 -11.50 -2.25 -19.91
N GLU A 206 -12.16 -3.01 -19.04
CA GLU A 206 -12.08 -2.81 -17.59
C GLU A 206 -11.17 -3.89 -16.98
N THR A 207 -10.04 -3.48 -16.43
CA THR A 207 -9.06 -4.38 -15.79
C THR A 207 -9.10 -4.24 -14.28
N ARG A 208 -9.26 -5.36 -13.56
CA ARG A 208 -9.12 -5.42 -12.10
C ARG A 208 -8.06 -6.46 -11.75
N ASN A 209 -7.06 -6.05 -10.97
CA ASN A 209 -5.94 -6.90 -10.56
C ASN A 209 -5.12 -7.50 -11.71
N GLY A 210 -5.03 -6.81 -12.86
CA GLY A 210 -4.25 -7.26 -14.00
C GLY A 210 -4.97 -8.24 -14.95
N GLU A 211 -6.20 -8.66 -14.64
CA GLU A 211 -7.04 -9.45 -15.54
C GLU A 211 -8.18 -8.61 -16.13
N VAL A 212 -8.48 -8.86 -17.42
CA VAL A 212 -9.58 -8.22 -18.14
C VAL A 212 -10.89 -8.85 -17.71
N VAL A 213 -11.75 -8.09 -17.03
CA VAL A 213 -13.00 -8.61 -16.45
C VAL A 213 -14.19 -8.41 -17.39
N THR A 214 -14.19 -7.34 -18.18
CA THR A 214 -15.26 -7.04 -19.15
C THR A 214 -14.70 -6.37 -20.41
N GLU A 215 -15.19 -6.78 -21.57
CA GLU A 215 -14.86 -6.21 -22.87
C GLU A 215 -16.15 -5.88 -23.63
N SER A 216 -16.31 -4.62 -24.04
CA SER A 216 -17.47 -4.19 -24.83
C SER A 216 -17.06 -3.35 -26.03
N HIS A 217 -17.81 -3.52 -27.13
CA HIS A 217 -17.59 -2.86 -28.41
C HIS A 217 -18.79 -1.98 -28.75
N LYS A 218 -18.54 -0.71 -29.04
CA LYS A 218 -19.59 0.21 -29.52
C LYS A 218 -19.11 0.94 -30.76
N GLU A 219 -19.91 0.84 -31.83
CA GLU A 219 -19.70 1.56 -33.07
C GLU A 219 -20.40 2.92 -32.99
N GLN A 220 -19.67 4.01 -33.23
CA GLN A 220 -20.23 5.35 -33.27
C GLN A 220 -19.80 6.08 -34.55
N ARG A 221 -20.77 6.72 -35.21
CA ARG A 221 -20.53 7.60 -36.36
C ARG A 221 -19.94 8.92 -35.87
N SER A 222 -18.82 9.33 -36.46
CA SER A 222 -18.22 10.64 -36.19
C SER A 222 -19.05 11.74 -36.88
N GLU A 223 -19.73 12.57 -36.09
CA GLU A 223 -20.32 13.83 -36.54
C GLU A 223 -19.28 14.95 -36.36
N LEU A 224 -18.41 15.12 -37.34
CA LEU A 224 -17.58 16.32 -37.48
C LEU A 224 -18.20 17.20 -38.57
N ASP A 225 -19.30 17.90 -38.27
CA ASP A 225 -19.66 19.12 -39.00
C ASP A 225 -20.71 19.98 -38.29
N LYS A 226 -20.35 20.67 -37.20
CA LYS A 226 -21.06 21.87 -36.69
C LYS A 226 -20.09 22.82 -35.97
N SER A 227 -19.11 23.34 -36.70
CA SER A 227 -18.32 24.50 -36.27
C SER A 227 -18.11 25.44 -37.44
N SER A 228 -19.19 25.83 -38.12
CA SER A 228 -19.15 26.95 -39.04
C SER A 228 -20.54 27.56 -39.19
N THR A 229 -21.01 28.27 -38.17
CA THR A 229 -21.97 29.37 -38.33
C THR A 229 -22.18 30.10 -37.01
N HIS A 230 -21.53 31.26 -36.90
CA HIS A 230 -22.06 32.57 -36.50
C HIS A 230 -21.01 33.36 -35.71
N SER A 231 -20.26 34.16 -36.47
CA SER A 231 -19.72 35.43 -36.04
C SER A 231 -20.54 36.50 -36.76
N TYR A 232 -21.32 37.28 -36.01
CA TYR A 232 -21.53 38.73 -36.12
C TYR A 232 -22.26 39.20 -34.87
#